data_AF-A0A7X1HM89-F1
#
_entry.id   AF-A0A7X1HM89-F1
#
_cell.length_a   1.000
_cell.length_b   1.000
_cell.length_c   1.000
_cell.angle_alpha   90.00
_cell.angle_beta   90.00
_cell.angle_gamma   90.00
#
_symmetry.space_group_name_H-M   'P 1'
#
loop_
_entity.id
_entity.type
_entity.pdbx_description
1 polymer ?
#
loop_
_entity_poly.entity_id
_entity_poly.type
_entity_poly.pdbx_seq_one_letter_code
_entity_poly.pdbx_strand_id
1 'polypeptide(L)'
;MRKNIVLIVFMTIFSMSFSEIKVKIVEPLRFRDINQTEVGPNQVVAVSHVEIYTTDKKKDLGKRITFKFPNFINLTNRKKWIKVERVGMDRKQNEIMLENERELVKFYAILDRHELDRGETIEVIEGEYVGQLPIIMGVYSLVNVNTKPVEPSPEDNNLANKPQILPISPDEIQN
;
A
#
# COMPACT_ATOMS: atom_id res chain seq x y z
N MET A 1 -12.09 -41.23 27.17
CA MET A 1 -12.94 -40.35 26.33
C MET A 1 -12.52 -38.87 26.37
N ARG A 2 -12.22 -38.25 27.53
CA ARG A 2 -11.82 -36.82 27.62
C ARG A 2 -10.57 -36.43 26.80
N LYS A 3 -9.57 -37.31 26.69
CA LYS A 3 -8.31 -37.03 25.95
C LYS A 3 -8.52 -36.89 24.42
N ASN A 4 -9.50 -37.58 23.84
CA ASN A 4 -9.80 -37.47 22.41
C ASN A 4 -10.56 -36.17 22.08
N ILE A 5 -11.32 -35.63 23.05
CA ILE A 5 -12.01 -34.34 22.90
C ILE A 5 -11.01 -33.20 22.78
N VAL A 6 -9.93 -33.21 23.58
CA VAL A 6 -8.88 -32.18 23.51
C VAL A 6 -8.19 -32.17 22.14
N LEU A 7 -7.92 -33.35 21.58
CA LEU A 7 -7.32 -33.49 20.24
C LEU A 7 -8.23 -32.93 19.14
N ILE A 8 -9.53 -33.21 19.22
CA ILE A 8 -10.54 -32.71 18.26
C ILE A 8 -10.66 -31.18 18.36
N VAL A 9 -10.67 -30.63 19.57
CA VAL A 9 -10.68 -29.17 19.79
C VAL A 9 -9.42 -28.53 19.20
N PHE A 10 -8.25 -29.14 19.39
CA PHE A 10 -6.99 -28.60 18.84
C PHE A 10 -6.97 -28.60 17.30
N MET A 11 -7.52 -29.64 16.66
CA MET A 11 -7.63 -29.70 15.19
C MET A 11 -8.61 -28.65 14.62
N THR A 12 -9.70 -28.37 15.31
CA THR A 12 -10.70 -27.38 14.83
C THR A 12 -10.18 -25.94 14.92
N ILE A 13 -9.37 -25.61 15.92
CA ILE A 13 -8.74 -24.29 16.05
C ILE A 13 -7.69 -24.07 14.93
N PHE A 14 -6.93 -25.11 14.59
CA PHE A 14 -5.93 -25.03 13.50
C PHE A 14 -6.54 -24.85 12.10
N SER A 15 -7.83 -25.15 11.93
CA SER A 15 -8.53 -25.02 10.66
C SER A 15 -9.05 -23.60 10.39
N MET A 16 -8.83 -22.65 11.30
CA MET A 16 -9.22 -21.26 11.08
C MET A 16 -8.36 -20.63 9.96
N SER A 17 -8.92 -20.53 8.75
CA SER A 17 -8.33 -19.74 7.67
C SER A 17 -8.59 -18.26 7.90
N PHE A 18 -7.51 -17.48 7.87
CA PHE A 18 -7.58 -16.02 7.86
C PHE A 18 -7.91 -15.51 6.46
N SER A 19 -8.74 -14.46 6.40
CA SER A 19 -9.04 -13.74 5.16
C SER A 19 -7.82 -12.92 4.76
N GLU A 20 -7.35 -13.04 3.53
CA GLU A 20 -6.21 -12.29 3.03
C GLU A 20 -6.60 -11.51 1.77
N ILE A 21 -6.35 -10.21 1.76
CA ILE A 21 -6.39 -9.37 0.55
C ILE A 21 -4.96 -9.26 0.05
N LYS A 22 -4.74 -9.71 -1.19
CA LYS A 22 -3.44 -9.71 -1.85
C LYS A 22 -3.42 -8.66 -2.94
N VAL A 23 -2.26 -8.01 -3.08
CA VAL A 23 -2.01 -7.01 -4.12
C VAL A 23 -0.82 -7.48 -4.93
N LYS A 24 -1.00 -7.53 -6.25
CA LYS A 24 0.00 -7.97 -7.21
C LYS A 24 0.18 -6.89 -8.27
N ILE A 25 1.42 -6.42 -8.43
CA ILE A 25 1.77 -5.54 -9.54
C ILE A 25 1.83 -6.41 -10.80
N VAL A 26 0.91 -6.20 -11.73
CA VAL A 26 0.85 -6.93 -13.01
C VAL A 26 1.87 -6.33 -13.97
N GLU A 27 1.87 -5.00 -14.07
CA GLU A 27 2.84 -4.26 -14.87
C GLU A 27 3.48 -3.16 -14.01
N PRO A 28 4.82 -3.12 -13.91
CA PRO A 28 5.49 -2.05 -13.17
C PRO A 28 5.29 -0.71 -13.87
N LEU A 29 5.53 0.37 -13.14
CA LEU A 29 5.38 1.71 -13.66
C LEU A 29 6.42 1.96 -14.76
N ARG A 30 5.93 2.21 -15.97
CA ARG A 30 6.73 2.37 -17.18
C ARG A 30 6.23 3.55 -18.01
N PHE A 31 7.17 4.26 -18.63
CA PHE A 31 6.86 5.16 -19.73
C PHE A 31 7.05 4.41 -21.05
N ARG A 32 5.97 4.26 -21.83
CA ARG A 32 6.09 3.89 -23.24
C ARG A 32 6.35 5.17 -24.01
N ASP A 33 7.56 5.32 -24.54
CA ASP A 33 8.02 6.46 -25.37
C ASP A 33 7.70 7.86 -24.81
N ILE A 34 8.71 8.45 -24.15
CA ILE A 34 8.68 9.82 -23.59
C ILE A 34 8.21 10.87 -24.59
N ASN A 35 8.45 10.64 -25.89
CA ASN A 35 8.10 11.55 -26.97
C ASN A 35 6.66 11.40 -27.49
N GLN A 36 5.94 10.32 -27.17
CA GLN A 36 4.61 10.04 -27.74
C GLN A 36 3.47 10.10 -26.71
N THR A 37 3.77 9.95 -25.42
CA THR A 37 2.75 9.93 -24.36
C THR A 37 2.60 11.31 -23.72
N GLU A 38 2.17 12.30 -24.51
CA GLU A 38 1.88 13.65 -24.04
C GLU A 38 0.42 13.74 -23.57
N VAL A 39 0.20 14.14 -22.31
CA VAL A 39 -1.15 14.38 -21.74
C VAL A 39 -1.45 15.88 -21.63
N GLY A 40 -0.42 16.72 -21.72
CA GLY A 40 -0.50 18.18 -21.72
C GLY A 40 0.84 18.80 -22.15
N PRO A 41 0.95 20.14 -22.22
CA PRO A 41 2.19 20.79 -22.60
C PRO A 41 3.29 20.42 -21.58
N ASN A 42 4.38 19.81 -22.07
CA ASN A 42 5.53 19.38 -21.27
C ASN A 42 5.25 18.32 -20.19
N GLN A 43 4.19 17.51 -20.31
CA GLN A 43 3.93 16.44 -19.34
C GLN A 43 3.90 15.07 -20.00
N VAL A 44 4.61 14.13 -19.37
CA VAL A 44 4.71 12.73 -19.79
C VAL A 44 4.10 11.85 -18.70
N VAL A 45 3.39 10.80 -19.08
CA VAL A 45 2.69 9.92 -18.13
C VAL A 45 3.23 8.49 -18.20
N ALA A 46 3.62 7.96 -17.03
CA ALA A 46 3.90 6.54 -16.83
C ALA A 46 2.65 5.84 -16.31
N VAL A 47 2.41 4.62 -16.76
CA VAL A 47 1.25 3.82 -16.35
C VAL A 47 1.70 2.50 -15.73
N SER A 48 1.00 2.06 -14.69
CA SER A 48 1.16 0.76 -14.03
C SER A 48 -0.20 0.12 -13.83
N HIS A 49 -0.23 -1.21 -13.95
CA HIS A 49 -1.42 -2.02 -13.70
C HIS A 49 -1.19 -2.87 -12.45
N VAL A 50 -2.09 -2.75 -11.48
CA VAL A 50 -2.03 -3.51 -10.23
C VAL A 50 -3.34 -4.27 -10.07
N GLU A 51 -3.23 -5.56 -9.82
CA GLU A 51 -4.34 -6.46 -9.55
C GLU A 51 -4.50 -6.65 -8.05
N ILE A 52 -5.72 -6.46 -7.57
CA ILE A 52 -6.08 -6.62 -6.17
C ILE A 52 -7.07 -7.76 -6.10
N TYR A 53 -6.79 -8.75 -5.27
CA TYR A 53 -7.63 -9.94 -5.16
C TYR A 53 -7.78 -10.43 -3.72
N THR A 54 -8.93 -11.02 -3.42
CA THR A 54 -9.24 -11.61 -2.11
C THR A 54 -9.25 -13.14 -2.16
N THR A 55 -8.88 -13.77 -1.04
CA THR A 55 -9.03 -15.22 -0.84
C THR A 55 -10.40 -15.61 -0.26
N ASP A 56 -11.15 -14.70 0.38
CA ASP A 56 -12.46 -14.96 0.98
C ASP A 56 -13.49 -13.89 0.59
N LYS A 57 -14.23 -14.19 -0.47
CA LYS A 57 -15.27 -13.34 -1.04
C LYS A 57 -16.34 -12.94 -0.03
N LYS A 58 -16.72 -13.82 0.91
CA LYS A 58 -17.85 -13.54 1.81
C LYS A 58 -17.49 -12.52 2.87
N LYS A 59 -16.22 -12.47 3.28
CA LYS A 59 -15.75 -11.56 4.32
C LYS A 59 -15.19 -10.24 3.80
N ASP A 60 -14.62 -10.26 2.59
CA ASP A 60 -13.86 -9.11 2.07
C ASP A 60 -14.66 -8.21 1.11
N LEU A 61 -15.74 -8.71 0.51
CA LEU A 61 -16.58 -7.88 -0.35
C LEU A 61 -17.22 -6.72 0.43
N GLY A 62 -17.25 -5.55 -0.19
CA GLY A 62 -17.76 -4.31 0.40
C GLY A 62 -16.77 -3.59 1.32
N LYS A 63 -15.56 -4.14 1.55
CA LYS A 63 -14.49 -3.42 2.23
C LYS A 63 -13.97 -2.29 1.36
N ARG A 64 -13.61 -1.19 2.02
CA ARG A 64 -12.99 -0.03 1.39
C ARG A 64 -11.49 -0.16 1.50
N ILE A 65 -10.80 -0.10 0.36
CA ILE A 65 -9.35 -0.12 0.28
C ILE A 65 -8.91 1.30 -0.11
N THR A 66 -8.12 1.92 0.76
CA THR A 66 -7.59 3.27 0.57
C THR A 66 -6.09 3.18 0.26
N PHE A 67 -5.66 3.87 -0.78
CA PHE A 67 -4.27 3.94 -1.21
C PHE A 67 -3.63 5.25 -0.78
N LYS A 68 -2.44 5.15 -0.20
CA LYS A 68 -1.56 6.28 0.08
C LYS A 68 -0.31 6.14 -0.76
N PHE A 69 0.05 7.23 -1.42
CA PHE A 69 1.26 7.33 -2.21
C PHE A 69 2.29 8.17 -1.45
N PRO A 70 3.59 7.87 -1.58
CA PRO A 70 4.62 8.79 -1.10
C PRO A 70 4.61 10.07 -1.94
N ASN A 71 5.20 11.13 -1.38
CA ASN A 71 5.30 12.43 -2.05
C ASN A 71 6.10 12.39 -3.36
N PHE A 72 6.99 11.41 -3.50
CA PHE A 72 7.74 11.20 -4.72
C PHE A 72 8.11 9.73 -4.89
N ILE A 73 8.36 9.36 -6.14
CA ILE A 73 8.92 8.08 -6.54
C ILE A 73 10.11 8.32 -7.47
N ASN A 74 11.02 7.36 -7.53
CA ASN A 74 12.17 7.42 -8.42
C ASN A 74 11.99 6.42 -9.56
N LEU A 75 12.23 6.86 -10.79
CA LEU A 75 12.25 6.03 -11.98
C LEU A 75 13.64 6.11 -12.62
N THR A 76 14.05 5.05 -13.32
CA THR A 76 15.36 5.00 -13.96
C THR A 76 15.32 4.30 -15.31
N ASN A 77 16.10 4.82 -16.27
CA ASN A 77 16.39 4.16 -17.55
C ASN A 77 17.79 3.48 -17.54
N ARG A 78 18.31 3.15 -16.34
CA ARG A 78 19.69 2.68 -16.06
C ARG A 78 20.79 3.72 -16.25
N LYS A 79 20.58 4.75 -17.07
CA LYS A 79 21.54 5.83 -17.32
C LYS A 79 21.31 7.03 -16.41
N LYS A 80 20.04 7.35 -16.17
CA LYS A 80 19.58 8.51 -15.39
C LYS A 80 18.51 8.09 -14.39
N TRP A 81 18.46 8.80 -13.28
CA TRP A 81 17.40 8.75 -12.28
C TRP A 81 16.55 10.00 -12.36
N ILE A 82 15.24 9.83 -12.31
CA ILE A 82 14.27 10.93 -12.33
C ILE A 82 13.34 10.80 -11.13
N LYS A 83 13.05 11.95 -10.51
CA LYS A 83 12.10 12.05 -9.41
C LYS A 83 10.74 12.43 -9.98
N VAL A 84 9.71 11.68 -9.65
CA VAL A 84 8.33 11.94 -10.05
C VAL A 84 7.49 12.25 -8.81
N GLU A 85 6.87 13.42 -8.78
CA GLU A 85 6.14 13.91 -7.61
C GLU A 85 4.63 13.66 -7.69
N ARG A 86 4.08 13.58 -8.91
CA ARG A 86 2.64 13.46 -9.12
C ARG A 86 2.26 12.01 -9.42
N VAL A 87 2.06 11.22 -8.37
CA VAL A 87 1.55 9.84 -8.46
C VAL A 87 0.07 9.82 -8.13
N GLY A 88 -0.72 9.09 -8.91
CA GLY A 88 -2.15 8.97 -8.71
C GLY A 88 -2.72 7.67 -9.24
N MET A 89 -4.04 7.56 -9.12
CA MET A 89 -4.82 6.40 -9.52
C MET A 89 -6.01 6.88 -10.36
N ASP A 90 -6.50 6.03 -11.28
CA ASP A 90 -7.63 6.33 -12.17
C ASP A 90 -8.99 6.49 -11.43
N ARG A 91 -9.00 6.49 -10.09
CA ARG A 91 -10.20 6.73 -9.27
C ARG A 91 -10.08 8.04 -8.51
N LYS A 92 -11.20 8.75 -8.43
CA LYS A 92 -11.31 10.14 -7.94
C LYS A 92 -10.88 10.38 -6.48
N GLN A 93 -10.69 9.33 -5.67
CA GLN A 93 -10.41 9.45 -4.23
C GLN A 93 -9.26 8.56 -3.73
N ASN A 94 -8.48 7.94 -4.62
CA ASN A 94 -7.49 6.92 -4.22
C ASN A 94 -8.10 5.78 -3.37
N GLU A 95 -9.39 5.56 -3.54
CA GLU A 95 -10.18 4.55 -2.84
C GLU A 95 -10.82 3.62 -3.87
N ILE A 96 -10.91 2.35 -3.50
CA ILE A 96 -11.72 1.37 -4.21
C ILE A 96 -12.63 0.66 -3.19
N MET A 97 -13.82 0.31 -3.63
CA MET A 97 -14.69 -0.60 -2.90
C MET A 97 -14.54 -1.97 -3.54
N LEU A 98 -14.17 -2.99 -2.75
CA LEU A 98 -13.97 -4.32 -3.28
C LEU A 98 -15.33 -4.95 -3.62
N GLU A 99 -15.76 -4.82 -4.88
CA GLU A 99 -17.02 -5.36 -5.39
C GLU A 99 -16.85 -6.75 -6.02
N ASN A 100 -15.63 -7.06 -6.49
CA ASN A 100 -15.29 -8.30 -7.17
C ASN A 100 -14.14 -9.03 -6.47
N GLU A 101 -14.00 -10.33 -6.75
CA GLU A 101 -12.88 -11.15 -6.24
C GLU A 101 -11.52 -10.67 -6.73
N ARG A 102 -11.51 -10.06 -7.92
CA ARG A 102 -10.33 -9.48 -8.56
C ARG A 102 -10.72 -8.15 -9.18
N GLU A 103 -9.93 -7.13 -8.91
CA GLU A 103 -10.06 -5.81 -9.53
C GLU A 103 -8.71 -5.38 -10.10
N LEU A 104 -8.72 -4.91 -11.34
CA LEU A 104 -7.55 -4.33 -11.99
C LEU A 104 -7.62 -2.82 -11.85
N VAL A 105 -6.59 -2.23 -11.24
CA VAL A 105 -6.52 -0.80 -10.98
C VAL A 105 -5.33 -0.20 -11.72
N LYS A 106 -5.59 0.93 -12.39
CA LYS A 106 -4.58 1.70 -13.12
C LYS A 106 -4.01 2.79 -12.22
N PHE A 107 -2.68 2.79 -12.13
CA PHE A 107 -1.90 3.81 -11.45
C PHE A 107 -1.12 4.60 -12.49
N TYR A 108 -1.00 5.90 -12.29
CA TYR A 108 -0.25 6.78 -13.17
C TYR A 108 0.74 7.64 -12.38
N ALA A 109 1.82 8.00 -13.04
CA ALA A 109 2.76 8.99 -12.54
C ALA A 109 3.00 10.05 -13.63
N ILE A 110 2.82 11.31 -13.27
CA ILE A 110 2.95 12.46 -14.17
C ILE A 110 4.30 13.11 -13.91
N LEU A 111 5.09 13.26 -14.97
CA LEU A 111 6.41 13.85 -14.95
C LEU A 111 6.44 15.10 -15.82
N ASP A 112 7.13 16.13 -15.34
CA ASP A 112 7.45 17.32 -16.13
C ASP A 112 8.67 17.05 -17.02
N ARG A 113 8.59 17.42 -18.30
CA ARG A 113 9.68 17.28 -19.27
C ARG A 113 10.91 18.10 -18.89
N HIS A 114 10.75 19.17 -18.11
CA HIS A 114 11.89 19.93 -17.58
C HIS A 114 12.73 19.12 -16.57
N GLU A 115 12.13 18.16 -15.87
CA GLU A 115 12.88 17.26 -14.98
C GLU A 115 13.66 16.18 -15.77
N LEU A 116 13.20 15.87 -16.98
CA LEU A 116 13.85 14.94 -17.90
C LEU A 116 15.07 15.55 -18.59
N ASP A 117 15.02 16.83 -18.96
CA ASP A 117 16.09 17.51 -19.68
C ASP A 117 16.65 18.68 -18.84
N ARG A 118 17.79 18.45 -18.20
CA ARG A 118 18.55 19.48 -17.46
C ARG A 118 19.78 19.95 -18.23
N GLY A 119 19.80 19.77 -19.56
CA GLY A 119 20.94 20.05 -20.43
C GLY A 119 21.85 18.84 -20.67
N GLU A 120 21.33 17.62 -20.50
CA GLU A 120 22.07 16.38 -20.79
C GLU A 120 21.97 16.01 -22.28
N THR A 121 22.82 15.08 -22.72
CA THR A 121 22.74 14.56 -24.10
C THR A 121 21.50 13.68 -24.29
N ILE A 122 20.91 13.75 -25.48
CA ILE A 122 19.68 13.01 -25.85
C ILE A 122 19.82 11.51 -25.59
N GLU A 123 21.01 10.94 -25.83
CA GLU A 123 21.31 9.51 -25.58
C GLU A 123 21.13 9.08 -24.11
N VAL A 124 21.24 10.01 -23.16
CA VAL A 124 21.07 9.75 -21.72
C VAL A 124 19.60 9.87 -21.31
N ILE A 125 18.85 10.74 -21.98
CA ILE A 125 17.44 11.02 -21.70
C ILE A 125 16.53 9.99 -22.37
N GLU A 126 16.88 9.50 -23.55
CA GLU A 126 16.06 8.53 -24.27
C GLU A 126 16.12 7.13 -23.65
N GLY A 127 14.96 6.47 -23.63
CA GLY A 127 14.81 5.07 -23.22
C GLY A 127 13.57 4.80 -22.37
N GLU A 128 13.42 3.53 -21.95
CA GLU A 128 12.35 3.09 -21.07
C GLU A 128 12.73 3.32 -19.61
N TYR A 129 12.02 4.23 -18.94
CA TYR A 129 12.16 4.44 -17.50
C TYR A 129 11.25 3.49 -16.74
N VAL A 130 11.84 2.74 -15.83
CA VAL A 130 11.16 1.76 -14.98
C VAL A 130 11.39 2.15 -13.53
N GLY A 131 10.36 1.98 -12.71
CA GLY A 131 10.55 2.01 -11.26
C GLY A 131 9.48 1.24 -10.51
N GLN A 132 9.75 1.06 -9.22
CA GLN A 132 8.84 0.38 -8.33
C GLN A 132 7.76 1.36 -7.89
N LEU A 133 6.50 0.91 -7.89
CA LEU A 133 5.39 1.66 -7.34
C LEU A 133 5.24 1.31 -5.85
N PRO A 134 5.68 2.18 -4.91
CA PRO A 134 5.44 1.98 -3.49
C PRO A 134 3.96 2.23 -3.18
N ILE A 135 3.23 1.17 -2.86
CA ILE A 135 1.80 1.23 -2.53
C ILE A 135 1.64 0.97 -1.03
N ILE A 136 1.15 1.97 -0.30
CA ILE A 136 0.69 1.80 1.08
C ILE A 136 -0.82 1.67 1.04
N MET A 137 -1.36 0.55 1.53
CA MET A 137 -2.80 0.28 1.51
C MET A 137 -3.36 0.19 2.93
N GLY A 138 -4.55 0.78 3.13
CA GLY A 138 -5.38 0.58 4.32
C GLY A 138 -6.66 -0.13 3.92
N VAL A 139 -7.06 -1.16 4.67
CA VAL A 139 -8.33 -1.86 4.46
C VAL A 139 -9.26 -1.54 5.62
N TYR A 140 -10.41 -0.94 5.31
CA TYR A 140 -11.42 -0.57 6.28
C TYR A 140 -12.66 -1.45 6.08
N SER A 141 -13.17 -2.04 7.16
CA SER A 141 -14.50 -2.61 7.16
C SER A 141 -15.53 -1.53 7.48
N LEU A 142 -16.71 -1.64 6.89
CA LEU A 142 -17.86 -0.90 7.38
C LEU A 142 -18.19 -1.46 8.77
N VAL A 143 -17.85 -0.71 9.82
CA VAL A 143 -18.36 -1.01 11.16
C VAL A 143 -19.86 -0.80 11.08
N ASN A 144 -20.63 -1.87 11.24
CA ASN A 144 -22.09 -1.76 11.33
C ASN A 144 -22.42 -0.72 12.40
N VAL A 145 -23.21 0.29 12.04
CA VAL A 145 -23.64 1.40 12.93
C VAL A 145 -24.41 0.88 14.17
N ASN A 146 -24.78 -0.40 14.20
CA ASN A 146 -25.47 -1.07 15.30
C ASN A 146 -24.56 -1.73 16.35
N THR A 147 -23.25 -1.77 16.17
CA THR A 147 -22.34 -2.14 17.27
C THR A 147 -21.99 -0.88 18.05
N LYS A 148 -22.60 -0.72 19.23
CA LYS A 148 -22.23 0.31 20.20
C LYS A 148 -20.70 0.33 20.38
N PRO A 149 -20.09 1.53 20.50
CA PRO A 149 -18.68 1.63 20.88
C PRO A 149 -18.48 0.79 22.14
N VAL A 150 -17.47 -0.07 22.14
CA VAL A 150 -17.06 -0.76 23.37
C VAL A 150 -16.61 0.34 24.32
N GLU A 151 -17.43 0.65 25.32
CA GLU A 151 -17.01 1.51 26.42
C GLU A 151 -15.78 0.87 27.06
N PRO A 152 -14.70 1.64 27.29
CA PRO A 152 -13.51 1.10 27.94
C PRO A 152 -13.91 0.51 29.30
N SER A 153 -13.46 -0.72 29.54
CA SER A 153 -13.59 -1.39 30.83
C SER A 153 -13.00 -0.48 31.93
N PRO A 154 -13.65 -0.34 33.09
CA PRO A 154 -13.18 0.54 34.18
C PRO A 154 -11.80 0.17 34.75
N GLU A 155 -11.18 -0.92 34.29
CA GLU A 155 -9.84 -1.34 34.70
C GLU A 155 -8.70 -0.52 34.07
N ASP A 156 -8.90 0.16 32.92
CA ASP A 156 -7.84 0.89 32.21
C ASP A 156 -7.46 2.24 32.85
N ASN A 157 -8.31 2.80 33.72
CA ASN A 157 -8.06 4.12 34.34
C ASN A 157 -7.00 4.09 35.46
N ASN A 158 -6.56 2.92 35.90
CA ASN A 158 -5.60 2.79 37.02
C ASN A 158 -4.14 2.61 36.57
N LEU A 159 -3.85 2.55 35.27
CA LEU A 159 -2.47 2.44 34.74
C LEU A 159 -1.84 3.79 34.38
N ALA A 160 -2.62 4.86 34.25
CA ALA A 160 -2.14 6.17 33.80
C ALA A 160 -1.27 6.94 34.82
N ASN A 161 -1.16 6.46 36.07
CA ASN A 161 -0.53 7.22 37.16
C ASN A 161 0.60 6.47 37.90
N LYS A 162 1.21 5.46 37.26
CA LYS A 162 2.45 4.87 37.77
C LYS A 162 3.62 5.40 36.92
N PRO A 163 4.62 6.07 37.52
CA PRO A 163 5.79 6.50 36.77
C PRO A 163 6.43 5.28 36.10
N GLN A 164 6.52 5.30 34.77
CA GLN A 164 7.27 4.31 34.01
C GLN A 164 8.74 4.49 34.34
N ILE A 165 9.32 3.54 35.06
CA ILE A 165 10.77 3.46 35.23
C ILE A 165 11.32 2.96 33.90
N LEU A 166 12.03 3.83 33.18
CA LEU A 166 12.75 3.44 31.97
C LEU A 166 13.84 2.42 32.34
N PRO A 167 14.09 1.40 31.51
CA PRO A 167 15.22 0.51 31.72
C PRO A 167 16.52 1.31 31.62
N ILE A 168 17.38 1.13 32.62
CA ILE A 168 18.72 1.75 32.69
C ILE A 168 19.56 1.20 31.54
N SER A 169 20.18 2.09 30.75
CA SER A 169 21.03 1.68 29.63
C SER A 169 22.32 1.02 30.17
N PRO A 170 22.86 -0.04 29.55
CA PRO A 170 24.05 -0.75 30.03
C PRO A 170 25.30 0.12 30.24
N ASP A 171 25.33 1.31 29.63
CA ASP A 171 26.47 2.22 29.66
C ASP A 171 26.56 3.06 30.96
N GLU A 172 25.56 2.98 31.86
CA GLU A 172 25.57 3.71 33.15
C GLU A 172 26.18 2.91 34.32
N ILE A 173 26.71 1.69 34.09
CA ILE A 173 27.24 0.81 35.16
C ILE A 173 28.74 1.02 35.43
N GLN A 174 29.39 2.00 34.80
CA GLN A 174 30.78 2.36 35.11
C GLN A 174 30.92 3.83 35.53
N ASN A 175 30.61 4.11 36.80
CA ASN A 175 31.33 5.06 37.65
C ASN A 175 31.01 4.82 39.13
#